data_AF-A0AAN7K6K3-F1
#
_entry.id   AF-A0AAN7K6K3-F1
#
_cell.length_a   1.000
_cell.length_b   1.000
_cell.length_c   1.000
_cell.angle_alpha   90.00
_cell.angle_beta   90.00
_cell.angle_gamma   90.00
#
_symmetry.space_group_name_H-M   'P 1'
#
loop_
_entity.id
_entity.type
_entity.pdbx_description
1 polymer ?
#
loop_
_entity_poly.entity_id
_entity_poly.type
_entity_poly.pdbx_seq_one_letter_code
_entity_poly.pdbx_strand_id
1 'polypeptide(L)'
;MYKGVAELLVQTICLAGGHCFTEELVSFLSYAHLSCLSDELCGRLGHLKSHQETGSHYGGCAGTIMDPPIESTMPKLVQSVLEGSATMDGAERNMRDTFHMVVKSFYYDLHCDPGTTELHIAKVLFEKVN
;
A
#
# COMPACT_ATOMS: atom_id res chain seq x y z
N MET A 1 8.14 8.77 10.25
CA MET A 1 7.14 8.39 11.28
C MET A 1 5.88 7.99 10.54
N TYR A 2 5.67 6.70 10.27
CA TYR A 2 4.57 6.18 9.43
C TYR A 2 3.82 5.00 10.09
N LYS A 3 4.08 4.74 11.37
CA LYS A 3 3.44 3.63 12.10
C LYS A 3 1.94 3.92 12.27
N GLY A 4 1.07 3.01 11.86
CA GLY A 4 -0.38 3.15 11.90
C GLY A 4 -1.00 3.92 10.73
N VAL A 5 -0.20 4.45 9.80
CA VAL A 5 -0.74 5.26 8.68
C VAL A 5 -1.45 4.35 7.67
N ALA A 6 -0.92 3.17 7.38
CA ALA A 6 -1.56 2.27 6.43
C ALA A 6 -2.88 1.76 7.00
N GLU A 7 -2.87 1.34 8.27
CA GLU A 7 -4.08 0.92 8.98
C GLU A 7 -5.16 2.03 8.98
N LEU A 8 -4.79 3.26 9.33
CA LEU A 8 -5.72 4.39 9.39
C LEU A 8 -6.35 4.68 8.02
N LEU A 9 -5.56 4.64 6.94
CA LEU A 9 -6.06 4.83 5.58
C LEU A 9 -7.04 3.71 5.18
N VAL A 10 -6.70 2.46 5.49
CA VAL A 10 -7.56 1.31 5.21
C VAL A 10 -8.89 1.44 5.95
N GLN A 11 -8.85 1.73 7.25
CA GLN A 11 -10.06 1.93 8.04
C GLN A 11 -10.93 3.05 7.46
N THR A 12 -10.31 4.19 7.12
CA THR A 12 -11.01 5.34 6.55
C THR A 12 -11.67 5.00 5.21
N ILE A 13 -10.95 4.32 4.30
CA ILE A 13 -11.48 3.94 2.98
C ILE A 13 -12.61 2.94 3.11
N CYS A 14 -12.46 1.91 3.95
CA CYS A 14 -13.50 0.92 4.17
C CYS A 14 -14.77 1.57 4.76
N LEU A 15 -14.64 2.41 5.79
CA LEU A 15 -15.76 3.15 6.39
C LEU A 15 -16.45 4.08 5.38
N ALA A 16 -15.67 4.84 4.60
CA ALA A 16 -16.20 5.74 3.57
C ALA A 16 -16.90 4.97 2.44
N GLY A 17 -16.45 3.75 2.14
CA GLY A 17 -17.07 2.85 1.17
C GLY A 17 -18.31 2.11 1.68
N GLY A 18 -18.77 2.38 2.90
CA GLY A 18 -19.93 1.70 3.50
C GLY A 18 -19.64 0.29 4.02
N HIS A 19 -18.36 -0.09 4.13
CA HIS A 19 -17.96 -1.36 4.75
C HIS A 19 -17.86 -1.15 6.26
N CYS A 20 -18.73 -1.80 7.01
CA CYS A 20 -18.60 -1.85 8.46
C CYS A 20 -17.62 -2.97 8.82
N PHE A 21 -16.56 -2.62 9.54
CA PHE A 21 -15.80 -3.60 10.28
C PHE A 21 -16.69 -4.13 11.41
N THR A 22 -17.17 -5.36 11.28
CA THR A 22 -17.74 -6.05 12.44
C THR A 22 -16.59 -6.36 13.41
N GLU A 23 -16.88 -6.43 14.71
CA GLU A 23 -15.87 -6.86 15.71
C GLU A 23 -15.26 -8.22 15.34
N GLU A 24 -16.01 -9.06 14.62
CA GLU A 24 -15.59 -10.34 14.08
C GLU A 24 -14.53 -10.21 12.98
N LEU A 25 -14.65 -9.20 12.10
CA LEU A 25 -13.70 -8.91 11.02
C LEU A 25 -12.38 -8.35 11.56
N VAL A 26 -12.43 -7.53 12.61
CA VAL A 26 -11.24 -6.98 13.30
C VAL A 26 -10.56 -8.05 14.16
N SER A 27 -11.33 -8.99 14.70
CA SER A 27 -10.83 -10.14 15.47
C SER A 27 -10.19 -11.21 14.60
N PHE A 28 -10.32 -11.13 13.28
CA PHE A 28 -9.70 -12.08 12.37
C PHE A 28 -8.17 -11.91 12.41
N LEU A 29 -7.45 -13.01 12.63
CA LEU A 29 -5.99 -13.07 12.58
C LEU A 29 -5.41 -12.48 11.28
N SER A 30 -6.19 -12.45 10.20
CA SER A 30 -5.82 -11.85 8.92
C SER A 30 -5.73 -10.31 8.98
N TYR A 31 -6.60 -9.62 9.73
CA TYR A 31 -6.57 -8.16 9.83
C TYR A 31 -5.29 -7.65 10.51
N ALA A 32 -4.98 -8.18 11.69
CA ALA A 32 -3.77 -7.80 12.42
C ALA A 32 -2.50 -8.11 11.62
N HIS A 33 -2.49 -9.24 10.90
CA HIS A 33 -1.37 -9.61 10.04
C HIS A 33 -1.21 -8.64 8.85
N LEU A 34 -2.29 -8.30 8.16
CA LEU A 34 -2.30 -7.36 7.05
C LEU A 34 -1.95 -5.94 7.49
N SER A 35 -2.47 -5.49 8.64
CA SER A 35 -2.10 -4.21 9.25
C SER A 35 -0.59 -4.15 9.50
N CYS A 36 -0.02 -5.18 10.15
CA CYS A 36 1.41 -5.24 10.43
C CYS A 36 2.27 -5.19 9.15
N LEU A 37 1.95 -6.02 8.15
CA LEU A 37 2.69 -6.06 6.88
C LEU A 37 2.59 -4.74 6.12
N SER A 38 1.38 -4.16 6.06
CA SER A 38 1.14 -2.92 5.31
C SER A 38 1.79 -1.71 5.97
N ASP A 39 1.73 -1.58 7.28
CA ASP A 39 2.42 -0.54 8.04
C ASP A 39 3.94 -0.65 7.90
N GLU A 40 4.49 -1.88 7.95
CA GLU A 40 5.92 -2.10 7.71
C GLU A 40 6.33 -1.62 6.32
N LEU A 41 5.60 -2.05 5.29
CA LEU A 41 5.89 -1.67 3.91
C LEU A 41 5.74 -0.17 3.68
N CYS A 42 4.61 0.43 4.04
CA CYS A 42 4.36 1.86 3.87
C CYS A 42 5.39 2.69 4.63
N GLY A 43 5.79 2.26 5.83
CA GLY A 43 6.82 2.94 6.60
C GLY A 43 8.21 2.90 5.96
N ARG A 44 8.60 1.75 5.40
CA ARG A 44 9.86 1.62 4.65
C ARG A 44 9.84 2.45 3.37
N LEU A 45 8.77 2.31 2.58
CA LEU A 45 8.58 3.04 1.33
C LEU A 45 8.62 4.55 1.56
N GLY A 46 7.88 5.06 2.54
CA GLY A 46 7.86 6.49 2.88
C GLY A 46 9.19 7.00 3.42
N HIS A 47 9.95 6.16 4.14
CA HIS A 47 11.30 6.52 4.57
C HIS A 47 12.25 6.64 3.37
N LEU A 48 12.24 5.65 2.46
CA LEU A 48 13.04 5.70 1.23
C LEU A 48 12.71 6.93 0.37
N LYS A 49 11.42 7.25 0.21
CA LYS A 49 10.97 8.44 -0.52
C LYS A 49 11.53 9.73 0.09
N SER A 50 11.44 9.87 1.40
CA SER A 50 11.97 11.04 2.11
C SER A 50 13.49 11.20 1.93
N HIS A 51 14.24 10.09 1.89
CA HIS A 51 15.69 10.12 1.60
C HIS A 51 16.00 10.57 0.16
N GLN A 52 15.19 10.18 -0.82
CA GLN A 52 15.35 10.63 -2.21
C GLN A 52 15.15 12.15 -2.33
N GLU A 53 14.16 12.71 -1.61
CA GLU A 53 13.82 14.13 -1.66
C GLU A 53 14.84 15.03 -0.95
N THR A 54 15.51 14.53 0.09
CA THR A 54 16.50 15.30 0.87
C THR A 54 17.90 15.31 0.26
N GLY A 55 18.11 14.67 -0.90
CA GLY A 55 19.37 14.74 -1.65
C GLY A 55 20.55 14.03 -0.97
N SER A 56 20.28 13.14 -0.01
CA SER A 56 21.31 12.31 0.62
C SER A 56 21.86 11.34 -0.42
N HIS A 57 22.97 11.71 -1.04
CA HIS A 57 23.72 10.86 -1.96
C HIS A 57 24.35 9.68 -1.20
N TYR A 58 23.55 8.69 -0.81
CA TYR A 58 24.04 7.32 -0.85
C TYR A 58 24.18 6.96 -2.32
N GLY A 59 25.37 7.24 -2.85
CA GLY A 59 25.77 6.87 -4.19
C GLY A 59 25.60 5.37 -4.39
N GLY A 60 24.77 5.01 -5.36
CA GLY A 60 24.57 3.62 -5.75
C GLY A 60 23.17 3.37 -6.32
N CYS A 61 23.00 3.73 -7.59
CA CYS A 61 21.92 3.30 -8.47
C CYS A 61 20.53 3.93 -8.26
N ALA A 62 20.23 4.90 -9.12
CA ALA A 62 18.90 5.37 -9.49
C ALA A 62 18.05 4.29 -10.22
N GLY A 63 18.10 3.06 -9.72
CA GLY A 63 17.40 1.90 -10.26
C GLY A 63 17.94 0.64 -9.60
N THR A 64 17.07 -0.18 -9.02
CA THR A 64 17.38 -1.59 -8.66
C THR A 64 18.28 -1.85 -7.44
N ILE A 65 18.10 -1.14 -6.33
CA ILE A 65 18.27 -1.81 -5.02
C ILE A 65 16.91 -1.76 -4.33
N MET A 66 16.06 -2.70 -4.72
CA MET A 66 14.85 -2.98 -3.98
C MET A 66 15.32 -3.40 -2.58
N ASP A 67 14.97 -2.62 -1.55
CA ASP A 67 15.32 -2.91 -0.15
C ASP A 67 14.97 -4.38 0.12
N PRO A 68 15.92 -5.28 0.44
CA PRO A 68 15.65 -6.71 0.57
C PRO A 68 14.47 -7.05 1.49
N PRO A 69 14.23 -6.30 2.59
CA PRO A 69 12.97 -6.32 3.33
C PRO A 69 11.70 -6.10 2.49
N ILE A 70 11.65 -5.11 1.59
CA ILE A 70 10.51 -4.87 0.68
C ILE A 70 10.32 -6.06 -0.28
N GLU A 71 11.41 -6.58 -0.86
CA GLU A 71 11.37 -7.81 -1.68
C GLU A 71 10.79 -9.01 -0.94
N SER A 72 11.08 -9.12 0.36
CA SER A 72 10.59 -10.24 1.16
C SER A 72 9.17 -10.05 1.71
N THR A 73 8.73 -8.80 1.93
CA THR A 73 7.47 -8.48 2.61
C THR A 73 6.32 -8.25 1.62
N MET A 74 6.59 -7.68 0.44
CA MET A 74 5.56 -7.47 -0.59
C MET A 74 4.91 -8.78 -1.07
N PRO A 75 5.66 -9.87 -1.34
CA PRO A 75 5.06 -11.16 -1.70
C PRO A 75 4.19 -11.74 -0.59
N LYS A 76 4.58 -11.57 0.69
CA LYS A 76 3.77 -12.01 1.84
C LYS A 76 2.43 -11.29 1.89
N LEU A 77 2.43 -9.97 1.68
CA LEU A 77 1.19 -9.19 1.59
C LEU A 77 0.31 -9.69 0.44
N VAL A 78 0.87 -9.87 -0.76
CA VAL A 78 0.12 -10.35 -1.93
C VAL A 78 -0.46 -11.73 -1.66
N GLN A 79 0.32 -12.63 -1.08
CA GLN A 79 -0.15 -13.96 -0.68
C GLN A 79 -1.29 -13.85 0.34
N SER A 80 -1.13 -13.06 1.40
CA SER A 80 -2.20 -12.83 2.39
C SER A 80 -3.44 -12.18 1.79
N VAL A 81 -3.36 -11.42 0.70
CA VAL A 81 -4.55 -10.85 0.04
C VAL A 81 -5.27 -11.90 -0.81
N LEU A 82 -4.53 -12.84 -1.42
CA LEU A 82 -5.06 -13.87 -2.32
C LEU A 82 -5.52 -15.15 -1.59
N GLU A 83 -4.96 -15.45 -0.42
CA GLU A 83 -5.30 -16.62 0.38
C GLU A 83 -6.77 -16.63 0.81
N GLY A 84 -7.47 -17.75 0.57
CA GLY A 84 -8.87 -17.91 0.97
C GLY A 84 -9.87 -17.09 0.15
N SER A 85 -9.43 -16.41 -0.92
CA SER A 85 -10.25 -15.54 -1.76
C SER A 85 -11.56 -16.19 -2.25
N ALA A 86 -11.54 -17.49 -2.56
CA ALA A 86 -12.73 -18.23 -3.03
C ALA A 86 -13.80 -18.48 -1.96
N THR A 87 -13.44 -18.45 -0.67
CA THR A 87 -14.34 -18.70 0.46
C THR A 87 -14.63 -17.44 1.27
N MET A 88 -14.05 -16.32 0.86
CA MET A 88 -14.09 -15.04 1.56
C MET A 88 -15.37 -14.28 1.22
N ASP A 89 -16.01 -13.67 2.22
CA ASP A 89 -17.15 -12.79 1.98
C ASP A 89 -16.72 -11.48 1.29
N GLY A 90 -17.70 -10.69 0.84
CA GLY A 90 -17.43 -9.44 0.12
C GLY A 90 -16.74 -8.37 0.98
N ALA A 91 -17.04 -8.30 2.28
CA ALA A 91 -16.48 -7.29 3.17
C ALA A 91 -15.01 -7.59 3.49
N GLU A 92 -14.70 -8.86 3.79
CA GLU A 92 -13.34 -9.32 4.01
C GLU A 92 -12.51 -9.16 2.73
N ARG A 93 -13.09 -9.46 1.55
CA ARG A 93 -12.43 -9.20 0.25
C ARG A 93 -12.09 -7.74 0.06
N ASN A 94 -13.07 -6.85 0.23
CA ASN A 94 -12.86 -5.42 0.01
C ASN A 94 -11.83 -4.85 1.00
N MET A 95 -11.81 -5.35 2.24
CA MET A 95 -10.78 -4.99 3.22
C MET A 95 -9.37 -5.42 2.76
N ARG A 96 -9.17 -6.68 2.35
CA ARG A 96 -7.86 -7.16 1.88
C ARG A 96 -7.40 -6.42 0.63
N ASP A 97 -8.31 -6.18 -0.30
CA ASP A 97 -8.03 -5.39 -1.51
C ASP A 97 -7.66 -3.94 -1.16
N THR A 98 -8.28 -3.37 -0.12
CA THR A 98 -7.94 -2.03 0.37
C THR A 98 -6.53 -1.97 0.96
N PHE A 99 -6.12 -2.97 1.76
CA PHE A 99 -4.73 -3.08 2.23
C PHE A 99 -3.74 -3.11 1.07
N HIS A 100 -4.02 -3.94 0.05
CA HIS A 100 -3.17 -4.03 -1.12
C HIS A 100 -3.10 -2.72 -1.90
N MET A 101 -4.24 -2.04 -2.09
CA MET A 101 -4.34 -0.77 -2.78
C MET A 101 -3.52 0.32 -2.08
N VAL A 102 -3.61 0.43 -0.74
CA VAL A 102 -2.85 1.40 0.03
C VAL A 102 -1.34 1.15 -0.12
N VAL A 103 -0.87 -0.08 0.04
CA VAL A 103 0.57 -0.36 -0.14
C VAL A 103 1.05 -0.05 -1.56
N LYS A 104 0.24 -0.37 -2.58
CA LYS A 104 0.56 -0.03 -3.98
C LYS A 104 0.65 1.46 -4.22
N SER A 105 -0.13 2.31 -3.54
CA SER A 105 -0.03 3.75 -3.71
C SER A 105 1.30 4.30 -3.15
N PHE A 106 1.76 3.80 -2.00
CA PHE A 106 3.08 4.14 -1.47
C PHE A 106 4.21 3.62 -2.37
N TYR A 107 4.03 2.42 -2.94
CA TYR A 107 5.01 1.87 -3.88
C TYR A 107 5.09 2.70 -5.15
N TYR A 108 3.95 3.14 -5.69
CA TYR A 108 3.87 4.03 -6.83
C TYR A 108 4.57 5.37 -6.54
N ASP A 109 4.28 6.00 -5.40
CA ASP A 109 4.90 7.28 -5.03
C ASP A 109 6.43 7.17 -4.90
N LEU A 110 6.95 6.05 -4.38
CA LEU A 110 8.40 5.84 -4.30
C LEU A 110 9.08 5.75 -5.69
N HIS A 111 8.41 5.16 -6.68
CA HIS A 111 9.03 4.83 -7.97
C HIS A 111 8.74 5.85 -9.07
N CYS A 112 7.62 6.57 -8.97
CA CYS A 112 7.28 7.62 -9.92
C CYS A 112 7.85 8.95 -9.44
N ASP A 113 8.71 9.55 -10.27
CA ASP A 113 9.17 10.92 -10.02
C ASP A 113 8.01 11.92 -10.15
N PRO A 114 8.17 13.15 -9.64
CA PRO A 114 7.10 14.16 -9.69
C PRO A 114 6.58 14.44 -11.10
N GLY A 115 7.45 14.49 -12.12
CA GLY A 115 7.05 14.74 -13.50
C GLY A 115 6.23 13.59 -14.09
N THR A 116 6.64 12.34 -13.83
CA THR A 116 5.83 11.16 -14.18
C THR A 116 4.49 11.15 -13.47
N THR A 117 4.46 11.53 -12.18
CA THR A 117 3.24 11.58 -11.38
C THR A 117 2.26 12.63 -11.92
N GLU A 118 2.72 13.83 -12.25
CA GLU A 118 1.91 14.88 -12.86
C GLU A 118 1.35 14.45 -14.23
N LEU A 119 2.16 13.80 -15.06
CA LEU A 119 1.72 13.27 -16.35
C LEU A 119 0.62 12.20 -16.18
N HIS A 120 0.78 11.29 -15.22
CA HIS A 120 -0.24 10.28 -14.93
C HIS A 120 -1.53 10.90 -14.39
N ILE A 121 -1.43 11.91 -13.52
CA ILE A 121 -2.60 12.67 -13.03
C ILE A 121 -3.33 13.34 -14.20
N ALA A 122 -2.61 14.02 -15.08
CA ALA A 122 -3.17 14.67 -16.28
C ALA A 122 -3.97 13.67 -17.12
N LYS A 123 -3.37 12.52 -17.44
CA LYS A 123 -3.98 11.48 -18.28
C LYS A 123 -5.17 10.81 -17.61
N VAL A 124 -5.06 10.43 -16.34
CA VAL A 124 -6.08 9.61 -15.67
C VAL A 124 -7.29 10.45 -15.26
N LEU A 125 -7.10 11.70 -14.82
CA LEU A 125 -8.18 12.51 -14.28
C LEU A 125 -8.77 13.51 -15.26
N PHE A 126 -8.00 13.94 -16.28
CA PHE A 126 -8.39 15.08 -17.13
C PHE A 126 -8.48 14.75 -18.63
N GLU A 127 -7.87 13.66 -19.09
CA GLU A 127 -8.01 13.20 -20.48
C GLU A 127 -9.15 12.17 -20.60
N LYS A 128 -9.97 12.31 -21.64
CA LYS A 128 -11.01 11.31 -21.94
C LYS A 128 -10.39 10.09 -22.59
N VAL A 129 -10.85 8.90 -22.19
CA VAL A 129 -10.58 7.67 -22.94
C VAL A 129 -11.38 7.72 -24.24
N ASN A 130 -10.69 7.60 -25.37
CA ASN A 130 -11.29 7.52 -26.70
C ASN A 130 -11.85 6.12 -26.97
#